data_AF-A0A7Y5HHY7-F1
#
_entry.id   AF-A0A7Y5HHY7-F1
#
_cell.length_a   1.000
_cell.length_b   1.000
_cell.length_c   1.000
_cell.angle_alpha   90.00
_cell.angle_beta   90.00
_cell.angle_gamma   90.00
#
_symmetry.space_group_name_H-M   'P 1'
#
loop_
_entity.id
_entity.type
_entity.pdbx_description
1 polymer ?
#
loop_
_entity_poly.entity_id
_entity_poly.type
_entity_poly.pdbx_seq_one_letter_code
_entity_poly.pdbx_strand_id
1 'polypeptide(L)'
;MDEAVEALVALRADHPHIDLVREMVVTAMKFLDSGGDRGAVRQANIAFKELRYATKVFSPFAAVHKVSVFGSARIRRGDPSWVQAVDFSRRMADAGWMVITGAGPGIMQAGNEGAGRNRSFGVNIRLPFEQSANPEVEGSPNLITFRYFFTRKLFFVRESHATVLFPGGFGTLDEGTEVLTLIQTGKTRPIPVVMLDQPGGDYWRSVEEFLGRALRDRGLVSPEDMHLFKVTDSVDEAVEEVLGFYRNYHSSRHVGADFLVRMSRPPDAAELEALRTDFADILTPGGGGFEVHRGRVRGEGPGDPVEPAWRLLFPFDKRSHGRLRLLVDRVNTW
;
A
#
# COMPACT_ATOMS: atom_id res chain seq x y z
N MET A 1 -24.84 27.52 -16.61
CA MET A 1 -23.97 26.35 -16.39
C MET A 1 -24.58 25.47 -15.30
N ASP A 2 -24.89 26.03 -14.14
CA ASP A 2 -25.44 25.28 -13.00
C ASP A 2 -26.73 24.52 -13.35
N GLU A 3 -27.72 25.16 -13.98
CA GLU A 3 -28.95 24.46 -14.43
C GLU A 3 -28.68 23.27 -15.36
N ALA A 4 -27.70 23.39 -16.26
CA ALA A 4 -27.35 22.31 -17.18
C ALA A 4 -26.63 21.15 -16.47
N VAL A 5 -25.80 21.45 -15.46
CA VAL A 5 -25.18 20.43 -14.60
C VAL A 5 -26.25 19.74 -13.75
N GLU A 6 -27.18 20.48 -13.17
CA GLU A 6 -28.30 19.89 -12.41
C GLU A 6 -29.15 18.97 -13.28
N ALA A 7 -29.46 19.37 -14.52
CA ALA A 7 -30.20 18.54 -15.45
C ALA A 7 -29.47 17.21 -15.75
N LEU A 8 -28.13 17.24 -15.89
CA LEU A 8 -27.32 16.04 -16.11
C LEU A 8 -27.28 15.12 -14.88
N VAL A 9 -27.12 15.70 -13.70
CA VAL A 9 -27.07 14.99 -12.40
C VAL A 9 -28.42 14.35 -12.11
N ALA A 10 -29.53 15.04 -12.42
CA ALA A 10 -30.89 14.56 -12.22
C ALA A 10 -31.19 13.23 -12.94
N LEU A 11 -30.49 12.94 -14.05
CA LEU A 11 -30.64 11.67 -14.78
C LEU A 11 -30.25 10.44 -13.96
N ARG A 12 -29.48 10.61 -12.88
CA ARG A 12 -28.98 9.54 -11.99
C ARG A 12 -29.05 9.95 -10.52
N ALA A 13 -30.06 10.73 -10.16
CA ALA A 13 -30.22 11.32 -8.82
C ALA A 13 -30.33 10.28 -7.69
N ASP A 14 -30.70 9.04 -8.02
CA ASP A 14 -30.80 7.90 -7.10
C ASP A 14 -29.44 7.27 -6.76
N HIS A 15 -28.37 7.62 -7.48
CA HIS A 15 -27.06 7.01 -7.26
C HIS A 15 -26.38 7.58 -6.00
N PRO A 16 -25.83 6.72 -5.10
CA PRO A 16 -25.30 7.13 -3.79
C PRO A 16 -24.02 8.00 -3.82
N HIS A 17 -23.51 8.30 -5.02
CA HIS A 17 -22.28 9.07 -5.25
C HIS A 17 -22.50 10.20 -6.26
N ILE A 18 -23.76 10.53 -6.55
CA ILE A 18 -24.10 11.50 -7.60
C ILE A 18 -23.62 12.92 -7.24
N ASP A 19 -23.56 13.23 -5.95
CA ASP A 19 -22.98 14.44 -5.38
C ASP A 19 -21.50 14.60 -5.76
N LEU A 20 -20.68 13.56 -5.57
CA LEU A 20 -19.27 13.57 -5.95
C LEU A 20 -19.08 13.67 -7.47
N VAL A 21 -19.93 12.99 -8.25
CA VAL A 21 -19.89 13.08 -9.71
C VAL A 21 -20.24 14.49 -10.19
N ARG A 22 -21.22 15.14 -9.56
CA ARG A 22 -21.55 16.55 -9.81
C ARG A 22 -20.35 17.45 -9.60
N GLU A 23 -19.64 17.31 -8.48
CA GLU A 23 -18.44 18.10 -8.20
C GLU A 23 -17.34 17.89 -9.24
N MET A 24 -17.16 16.67 -9.73
CA MET A 24 -16.22 16.35 -10.81
C MET A 24 -16.60 17.06 -12.12
N VAL A 25 -17.88 17.08 -12.49
CA VAL A 25 -18.37 17.78 -13.69
C VAL A 25 -18.12 19.28 -13.60
N VAL A 26 -18.49 19.89 -12.47
CA VAL A 26 -18.25 21.32 -12.21
C VAL A 26 -16.75 21.65 -12.29
N THR A 27 -15.91 20.82 -11.67
CA THR A 27 -14.46 20.99 -11.69
C THR A 27 -13.89 20.87 -13.10
N ALA A 28 -14.38 19.92 -13.90
CA ALA A 28 -13.98 19.78 -15.30
C ALA A 28 -14.32 21.02 -16.13
N MET A 29 -15.50 21.62 -15.92
CA MET A 29 -15.92 22.82 -16.63
C MET A 29 -15.08 24.05 -16.26
N LYS A 30 -14.65 24.18 -15.00
CA LYS A 30 -13.78 25.29 -14.54
C LYS A 30 -12.43 25.35 -15.26
N PHE A 31 -11.96 24.27 -15.88
CA PHE A 31 -10.76 24.31 -16.72
C PHE A 31 -10.92 25.21 -17.95
N LEU A 32 -12.14 25.45 -18.43
CA LEU A 32 -12.40 26.35 -19.55
C LEU A 32 -12.17 27.82 -19.17
N ASP A 33 -12.47 28.17 -17.93
CA ASP A 33 -12.35 29.54 -17.41
C ASP A 33 -10.95 29.85 -16.88
N SER A 34 -10.16 28.82 -16.55
CA SER A 34 -8.91 28.96 -15.80
C SER A 34 -7.70 29.44 -16.63
N GLY A 35 -7.87 29.89 -17.87
CA GLY A 35 -6.75 30.34 -18.74
C GLY A 35 -5.63 29.29 -18.92
N GLY A 36 -5.93 28.01 -18.63
CA GLY A 36 -4.92 26.96 -18.48
C GLY A 36 -4.27 26.57 -19.79
N ASP A 37 -2.96 26.28 -19.75
CA ASP A 37 -2.26 25.66 -20.86
C ASP A 37 -2.92 24.32 -21.24
N ARG A 38 -3.02 24.04 -22.55
CA ARG A 38 -3.58 22.79 -23.10
C ARG A 38 -2.89 21.56 -22.50
N GLY A 39 -1.61 21.67 -22.15
CA GLY A 39 -0.85 20.64 -21.45
C GLY A 39 -1.49 20.23 -20.11
N ALA A 40 -1.85 21.20 -19.28
CA ALA A 40 -2.45 20.96 -17.97
C ALA A 40 -3.84 20.30 -18.08
N VAL A 41 -4.69 20.79 -18.99
CA VAL A 41 -6.02 20.20 -19.24
C VAL A 41 -5.88 18.76 -19.75
N ARG A 42 -4.91 18.50 -20.64
CA ARG A 42 -4.62 17.15 -21.14
C ARG A 42 -4.16 16.22 -20.02
N GLN A 43 -3.29 16.70 -19.12
CA GLN A 43 -2.79 15.92 -17.99
C GLN A 43 -3.94 15.51 -17.06
N ALA A 44 -4.79 16.47 -16.66
CA ALA A 44 -5.95 16.20 -15.81
C ALA A 44 -6.92 15.19 -16.45
N ASN A 45 -7.25 15.36 -17.74
CA ASN A 45 -8.14 14.47 -18.47
C ASN A 45 -7.61 13.02 -18.55
N ILE A 46 -6.32 12.85 -18.83
CA ILE A 46 -5.72 11.51 -18.91
C ILE A 46 -5.64 10.89 -17.51
N ALA A 47 -5.20 11.65 -16.50
CA ALA A 47 -5.15 11.17 -15.13
C ALA A 47 -6.53 10.69 -14.65
N PHE A 48 -7.60 11.46 -14.92
CA PHE A 48 -8.97 11.08 -14.57
C PHE A 48 -9.41 9.77 -15.25
N LYS A 49 -9.09 9.60 -16.54
CA LYS A 49 -9.36 8.35 -17.27
C LYS A 49 -8.62 7.15 -16.68
N GLU A 50 -7.36 7.33 -16.31
CA GLU A 50 -6.54 6.30 -15.66
C GLU A 50 -7.10 5.92 -14.29
N LEU A 51 -7.42 6.90 -13.45
CA LEU A 51 -8.04 6.68 -12.13
C LEU A 51 -9.33 5.86 -12.25
N ARG A 52 -10.21 6.23 -13.18
CA ARG A 52 -11.49 5.55 -13.39
C ARG A 52 -11.32 4.14 -13.98
N TYR A 53 -10.40 3.95 -14.93
CA TYR A 53 -10.18 2.64 -15.54
C TYR A 53 -9.50 1.66 -14.56
N ALA A 54 -8.43 2.09 -13.90
CA ALA A 54 -7.72 1.25 -12.94
C ALA A 54 -8.62 0.88 -11.75
N THR A 55 -9.42 1.82 -11.21
CA THR A 55 -10.41 1.50 -10.16
C THR A 55 -11.38 0.42 -10.62
N LYS A 56 -11.87 0.46 -11.86
CA LYS A 56 -12.74 -0.58 -12.43
C LYS A 56 -12.04 -1.95 -12.49
N VAL A 57 -10.76 -1.99 -12.84
CA VAL A 57 -10.00 -3.25 -12.98
C VAL A 57 -9.73 -3.88 -11.61
N PHE A 58 -9.42 -3.06 -10.60
CA PHE A 58 -9.14 -3.54 -9.25
C PHE A 58 -10.40 -3.84 -8.42
N SER A 59 -11.53 -3.16 -8.68
CA SER A 59 -12.73 -3.26 -7.84
C SER A 59 -13.28 -4.68 -7.63
N PRO A 60 -13.24 -5.62 -8.60
CA PRO A 60 -13.70 -7.00 -8.37
C PRO A 60 -12.86 -7.75 -7.32
N PHE A 61 -11.65 -7.26 -7.02
CA PHE A 61 -10.68 -7.89 -6.13
C PHE A 61 -10.49 -7.10 -4.82
N ALA A 62 -11.40 -6.18 -4.49
CA ALA A 62 -11.25 -5.29 -3.32
C ALA A 62 -11.05 -6.04 -1.99
N ALA A 63 -11.67 -7.22 -1.83
CA ALA A 63 -11.56 -8.05 -0.63
C ALA A 63 -10.31 -8.96 -0.60
N VAL A 64 -9.53 -9.00 -1.68
CA VAL A 64 -8.35 -9.87 -1.79
C VAL A 64 -7.10 -9.07 -1.46
N HIS A 65 -6.30 -9.55 -0.50
CA HIS A 65 -5.01 -8.97 -0.19
C HIS A 65 -4.06 -9.08 -1.37
N LYS A 66 -3.23 -8.05 -1.54
CA LYS A 66 -2.31 -7.94 -2.67
C LYS A 66 -0.94 -7.50 -2.19
N VAL A 67 0.11 -8.07 -2.77
CA VAL A 67 1.49 -7.66 -2.49
C VAL A 67 2.09 -7.03 -3.75
N SER A 68 2.67 -5.84 -3.60
CA SER A 68 3.44 -5.21 -4.67
C SER A 68 4.85 -5.77 -4.67
N VAL A 69 5.30 -6.31 -5.81
CA VAL A 69 6.65 -6.85 -5.99
C VAL A 69 7.42 -5.95 -6.94
N PHE A 70 8.53 -5.39 -6.44
CA PHE A 70 9.42 -4.51 -7.19
C PHE A 70 10.83 -5.07 -7.24
N GLY A 71 11.57 -4.72 -8.29
CA GLY A 71 12.96 -5.13 -8.46
C GLY A 71 13.48 -4.79 -9.85
N SER A 72 14.73 -5.16 -10.12
CA SER A 72 15.39 -4.83 -11.37
C SER A 72 14.71 -5.48 -12.59
N ALA A 73 14.47 -4.67 -13.63
CA ALA A 73 14.08 -5.13 -14.96
C ALA A 73 15.22 -5.88 -15.69
N ARG A 74 16.46 -5.81 -15.17
CA ARG A 74 17.68 -6.33 -15.82
C ARG A 74 18.14 -7.68 -15.27
N ILE A 75 17.56 -8.13 -14.16
CA ILE A 75 17.84 -9.46 -13.60
C ILE A 75 17.30 -10.52 -14.57
N ARG A 76 18.09 -11.57 -14.84
CA ARG A 76 17.75 -12.59 -15.83
C ARG A 76 17.16 -13.84 -15.17
N ARG A 77 16.44 -14.64 -15.95
CA ARG A 77 16.03 -16.00 -15.56
C ARG A 77 17.26 -16.78 -15.08
N GLY A 78 17.14 -17.43 -13.92
CA GLY A 78 18.20 -18.22 -13.28
C GLY A 78 19.05 -17.48 -12.25
N ASP A 79 18.96 -16.14 -12.18
CA ASP A 79 19.54 -15.37 -11.08
C ASP A 79 18.89 -15.77 -9.73
N PRO A 80 19.63 -15.83 -8.61
CA PRO A 80 19.06 -16.17 -7.31
C PRO A 80 17.85 -15.29 -6.93
N SER A 81 17.91 -13.99 -7.21
CA SER A 81 16.79 -13.06 -6.93
C SER A 81 15.58 -13.37 -7.81
N TRP A 82 15.78 -13.84 -9.04
CA TRP A 82 14.69 -14.30 -9.90
C TRP A 82 14.00 -15.52 -9.29
N VAL A 83 14.78 -16.53 -8.88
CA VAL A 83 14.26 -17.77 -8.31
C VAL A 83 13.46 -17.48 -7.04
N GLN A 84 13.97 -16.62 -6.16
CA GLN A 84 13.25 -16.18 -4.98
C GLN A 84 11.98 -15.39 -5.31
N ALA A 85 12.00 -14.51 -6.31
CA ALA A 85 10.81 -13.74 -6.71
C ALA A 85 9.69 -14.64 -7.24
N VAL A 86 10.03 -15.68 -7.99
CA VAL A 86 9.07 -16.72 -8.41
C VAL A 86 8.55 -17.47 -7.18
N ASP A 87 9.43 -17.93 -6.28
CA ASP A 87 9.04 -18.72 -5.11
C ASP A 87 8.16 -17.94 -4.13
N PHE A 88 8.58 -16.73 -3.75
CA PHE A 88 7.82 -15.81 -2.93
C PHE A 88 6.42 -15.58 -3.51
N SER A 89 6.35 -15.21 -4.80
CA SER A 89 5.09 -14.86 -5.44
C SER A 89 4.15 -16.07 -5.56
N ARG A 90 4.69 -17.27 -5.76
CA ARG A 90 3.92 -18.53 -5.73
C ARG A 90 3.30 -18.76 -4.35
N ARG A 91 4.11 -18.65 -3.29
CA ARG A 91 3.63 -18.85 -1.91
C ARG A 91 2.59 -17.83 -1.49
N MET A 92 2.73 -16.58 -1.94
CA MET A 92 1.70 -15.57 -1.73
C MET A 92 0.38 -15.93 -2.45
N ALA A 93 0.47 -16.39 -3.71
CA ALA A 93 -0.71 -16.84 -4.44
C ALA A 93 -1.38 -18.08 -3.80
N ASP A 94 -0.59 -19.04 -3.32
CA ASP A 94 -1.06 -20.23 -2.58
C ASP A 94 -1.75 -19.84 -1.27
N ALA A 95 -1.27 -18.79 -0.60
CA ALA A 95 -1.91 -18.18 0.57
C ALA A 95 -3.15 -17.32 0.23
N GLY A 96 -3.59 -17.31 -1.03
CA GLY A 96 -4.79 -16.60 -1.49
C GLY A 96 -4.58 -15.13 -1.84
N TRP A 97 -3.35 -14.62 -1.78
CA TRP A 97 -3.03 -13.25 -2.18
C TRP A 97 -2.95 -13.11 -3.70
N MET A 98 -2.92 -11.87 -4.17
CA MET A 98 -2.54 -11.53 -5.54
C MET A 98 -1.24 -10.73 -5.57
N VAL A 99 -0.52 -10.80 -6.68
CA VAL A 99 0.74 -10.07 -6.87
C VAL A 99 0.56 -8.93 -7.86
N ILE A 100 1.04 -7.75 -7.51
CA ILE A 100 1.05 -6.57 -8.38
C ILE A 100 2.50 -6.30 -8.79
N THR A 101 2.76 -6.19 -10.09
CA THR A 101 4.10 -5.83 -10.60
C THR A 101 4.00 -4.71 -11.62
N GLY A 102 5.15 -4.16 -12.04
CA GLY A 102 5.22 -3.20 -13.14
C GLY A 102 5.03 -3.77 -14.54
N ALA A 103 4.74 -5.07 -14.68
CA ALA A 103 4.54 -5.77 -15.96
C ALA A 103 5.74 -5.79 -16.92
N GLY A 104 6.91 -5.27 -16.53
CA GLY A 104 8.13 -5.35 -17.33
C GLY A 104 8.85 -6.70 -17.19
N PRO A 105 10.07 -6.82 -17.76
CA PRO A 105 10.93 -7.99 -17.63
C PRO A 105 11.56 -8.07 -16.22
N GLY A 106 12.47 -9.03 -16.02
CA GLY A 106 13.22 -9.17 -14.77
C GLY A 106 12.35 -9.62 -13.59
N ILE A 107 12.60 -9.04 -12.42
CA ILE A 107 11.84 -9.38 -11.20
C ILE A 107 10.33 -9.19 -11.37
N MET A 108 9.90 -8.20 -12.15
CA MET A 108 8.48 -7.99 -12.41
C MET A 108 7.85 -9.18 -13.14
N GLN A 109 8.55 -9.75 -14.12
CA GLN A 109 8.12 -10.97 -14.80
C GLN A 109 8.19 -12.18 -13.87
N ALA A 110 9.25 -12.32 -13.08
CA ALA A 110 9.39 -13.39 -12.09
C ALA A 110 8.22 -13.40 -11.09
N GLY A 111 7.79 -12.22 -10.63
CA GLY A 111 6.65 -12.09 -9.73
C GLY A 111 5.33 -12.48 -10.37
N ASN A 112 5.09 -12.08 -11.63
CA ASN A 112 3.89 -12.50 -12.37
C ASN A 112 3.90 -14.01 -12.66
N GLU A 113 5.06 -14.58 -13.00
CA GLU A 113 5.24 -16.02 -13.25
C GLU A 113 4.96 -16.85 -12.01
N GLY A 114 5.53 -16.46 -10.86
CA GLY A 114 5.32 -17.16 -9.59
C GLY A 114 3.87 -17.17 -9.15
N ALA A 115 3.19 -16.02 -9.22
CA ALA A 115 1.78 -15.93 -8.86
C ALA A 115 0.85 -16.60 -9.87
N GLY A 116 1.25 -16.62 -11.14
CA GLY A 116 0.41 -17.06 -12.25
C GLY A 116 -0.57 -15.98 -12.73
N ARG A 117 -1.05 -16.15 -13.97
CA ARG A 117 -1.84 -15.16 -14.71
C ARG A 117 -3.13 -14.71 -14.02
N ASN A 118 -3.82 -15.62 -13.32
CA ASN A 118 -5.11 -15.32 -12.67
C ASN A 118 -4.96 -14.69 -11.28
N ARG A 119 -3.74 -14.72 -10.70
CA ARG A 119 -3.42 -14.17 -9.37
C ARG A 119 -2.46 -13.00 -9.46
N SER A 120 -2.29 -12.41 -10.63
CA SER A 120 -1.42 -11.26 -10.79
C SER A 120 -2.03 -10.12 -11.60
N PHE A 121 -1.51 -8.93 -11.31
CA PHE A 121 -1.77 -7.68 -12.02
C PHE A 121 -0.49 -7.19 -12.67
N GLY A 122 -0.65 -6.57 -13.84
CA GLY A 122 0.39 -5.81 -14.49
C GLY A 122 0.03 -4.33 -14.48
N VAL A 123 0.80 -3.50 -13.79
CA VAL A 123 0.60 -2.05 -13.72
C VAL A 123 1.72 -1.40 -14.55
N ASN A 124 1.55 -1.44 -15.88
CA ASN A 124 2.55 -1.03 -16.86
C ASN A 124 2.60 0.52 -17.04
N ILE A 125 3.69 1.01 -17.62
CA ILE A 125 3.90 2.43 -17.97
C ILE A 125 4.27 2.57 -19.44
N ARG A 126 3.69 3.55 -20.14
CA ARG A 126 4.07 3.88 -21.53
C ARG A 126 5.39 4.64 -21.55
N LEU A 127 6.43 4.01 -22.09
CA LEU A 127 7.71 4.65 -22.36
C LEU A 127 7.99 4.67 -23.89
N PRO A 128 8.80 5.62 -24.39
CA PRO A 128 9.03 5.74 -25.84
C PRO A 128 9.88 4.61 -26.44
N PHE A 129 10.62 3.84 -25.63
CA PHE A 129 11.69 2.93 -26.10
C PHE A 129 11.64 1.50 -25.52
N GLU A 130 10.73 1.15 -24.61
CA GLU A 130 10.66 -0.14 -23.88
C GLU A 130 9.23 -0.33 -23.34
N GLN A 131 8.63 -1.51 -23.11
CA GLN A 131 8.55 -2.83 -23.75
C GLN A 131 7.05 -3.21 -23.67
N SER A 132 6.56 -4.12 -24.52
CA SER A 132 5.26 -4.79 -24.29
C SER A 132 5.23 -5.40 -22.89
N ALA A 133 4.05 -5.68 -22.35
CA ALA A 133 4.00 -6.34 -21.05
C ALA A 133 4.67 -7.72 -21.14
N ASN A 134 5.18 -8.22 -20.01
CA ASN A 134 5.77 -9.55 -19.98
C ASN A 134 4.71 -10.62 -20.34
N PRO A 135 5.14 -11.78 -20.88
CA PRO A 135 4.22 -12.79 -21.41
C PRO A 135 3.14 -13.29 -20.42
N GLU A 136 3.42 -13.23 -19.12
CA GLU A 136 2.52 -13.74 -18.08
C GLU A 136 1.24 -12.91 -17.96
N VAL A 137 1.33 -11.58 -18.17
CA VAL A 137 0.21 -10.64 -18.05
C VAL A 137 -0.20 -9.99 -19.37
N GLU A 138 0.55 -10.18 -20.46
CA GLU A 138 0.19 -9.69 -21.80
C GLU A 138 -1.19 -10.23 -22.22
N GLY A 139 -2.11 -9.34 -22.62
CA GLY A 139 -3.50 -9.68 -22.94
C GLY A 139 -4.39 -10.06 -21.75
N SER A 140 -3.92 -9.93 -20.50
CA SER A 140 -4.72 -10.19 -19.30
C SER A 140 -5.72 -9.05 -19.04
N PRO A 141 -6.95 -9.31 -18.56
CA PRO A 141 -7.86 -8.26 -18.09
C PRO A 141 -7.31 -7.49 -16.88
N ASN A 142 -6.29 -8.03 -16.20
CA ASN A 142 -5.61 -7.42 -15.05
C ASN A 142 -4.38 -6.57 -15.46
N LEU A 143 -4.14 -6.36 -16.75
CA LEU A 143 -3.10 -5.49 -17.27
C LEU A 143 -3.64 -4.07 -17.45
N ILE A 144 -3.03 -3.10 -16.78
CA ILE A 144 -3.36 -1.68 -16.86
C ILE A 144 -2.11 -0.95 -17.35
N THR A 145 -2.29 -0.10 -18.37
CA THR A 145 -1.20 0.68 -18.94
C THR A 145 -1.40 2.16 -18.67
N PHE A 146 -0.56 2.72 -17.82
CA PHE A 146 -0.56 4.14 -17.45
C PHE A 146 0.32 4.95 -18.41
N ARG A 147 0.00 6.23 -18.56
CA ARG A 147 0.84 7.25 -19.19
C ARG A 147 1.66 8.00 -18.15
N TYR A 148 1.09 8.25 -16.97
CA TYR A 148 1.76 9.02 -15.92
C TYR A 148 2.26 8.15 -14.78
N PHE A 149 3.47 8.44 -14.29
CA PHE A 149 4.04 7.74 -13.15
C PHE A 149 3.23 7.96 -11.86
N PHE A 150 2.71 9.16 -11.62
CA PHE A 150 2.00 9.46 -10.37
C PHE A 150 0.68 8.68 -10.21
N THR A 151 -0.09 8.49 -11.29
CA THR A 151 -1.29 7.65 -11.26
C THR A 151 -0.92 6.18 -11.10
N ARG A 152 0.14 5.72 -11.76
CA ARG A 152 0.68 4.36 -11.60
C ARG A 152 1.09 4.06 -10.15
N LYS A 153 1.91 4.93 -9.57
CA LYS A 153 2.39 4.86 -8.18
C LYS A 153 1.25 4.86 -7.17
N LEU A 154 0.25 5.71 -7.39
CA LEU A 154 -0.96 5.73 -6.57
C LEU A 154 -1.62 4.34 -6.49
N PHE A 155 -1.77 3.62 -7.61
CA PHE A 155 -2.40 2.30 -7.59
C PHE A 155 -1.53 1.22 -6.97
N PHE A 156 -0.20 1.30 -7.07
CA PHE A 156 0.67 0.40 -6.32
C PHE A 156 0.47 0.51 -4.81
N VAL A 157 0.33 1.72 -4.29
CA VAL A 157 0.17 1.94 -2.83
C VAL A 157 -1.27 1.70 -2.40
N ARG A 158 -2.25 2.19 -3.16
CA ARG A 158 -3.67 2.09 -2.80
C ARG A 158 -4.16 0.64 -2.75
N GLU A 159 -3.71 -0.19 -3.68
CA GLU A 159 -4.22 -1.55 -3.84
C GLU A 159 -3.39 -2.61 -3.11
N SER A 160 -2.18 -2.25 -2.65
CA SER A 160 -1.32 -3.17 -1.92
C SER A 160 -1.63 -3.22 -0.42
N HIS A 161 -1.33 -4.38 0.14
CA HIS A 161 -1.40 -4.71 1.55
C HIS A 161 -0.02 -5.08 2.10
N ALA A 162 0.98 -5.19 1.22
CA ALA A 162 2.38 -5.42 1.52
C ALA A 162 3.22 -4.96 0.32
N THR A 163 4.49 -4.65 0.57
CA THR A 163 5.47 -4.35 -0.48
C THR A 163 6.70 -5.21 -0.28
N VAL A 164 7.15 -5.88 -1.33
CA VAL A 164 8.41 -6.65 -1.33
C VAL A 164 9.34 -6.13 -2.42
N LEU A 165 10.54 -5.76 -2.01
CA LEU A 165 11.59 -5.16 -2.82
C LEU A 165 12.72 -6.16 -3.00
N PHE A 166 12.97 -6.58 -4.23
CA PHE A 166 14.17 -7.32 -4.63
C PHE A 166 15.25 -6.36 -5.12
N PRO A 167 16.53 -6.78 -5.23
CA PRO A 167 17.60 -5.91 -5.72
C PRO A 167 17.24 -5.21 -7.03
N GLY A 168 17.49 -3.90 -7.05
CA GLY A 168 16.87 -2.99 -8.02
C GLY A 168 17.73 -1.80 -8.41
N GLY A 169 17.19 -0.98 -9.32
CA GLY A 169 17.76 0.31 -9.69
C GLY A 169 16.99 1.46 -9.07
N PHE A 170 17.08 2.65 -9.70
CA PHE A 170 16.35 3.84 -9.24
C PHE A 170 14.84 3.66 -9.19
N GLY A 171 14.23 2.89 -10.10
CA GLY A 171 12.78 2.63 -10.05
C GLY A 171 12.36 1.92 -8.76
N THR A 172 13.09 0.87 -8.37
CA THR A 172 12.83 0.11 -7.14
C THR A 172 13.05 0.96 -5.89
N LEU A 173 14.10 1.78 -5.87
CA LEU A 173 14.34 2.71 -4.76
C LEU A 173 13.26 3.80 -4.70
N ASP A 174 12.84 4.33 -5.84
CA ASP A 174 11.77 5.34 -5.93
C ASP A 174 10.44 4.78 -5.39
N GLU A 175 10.04 3.58 -5.79
CA GLU A 175 8.83 2.90 -5.29
C GLU A 175 8.95 2.55 -3.79
N GLY A 176 10.09 2.01 -3.36
CA GLY A 176 10.33 1.66 -1.95
C GLY A 176 10.33 2.86 -1.01
N THR A 177 11.05 3.93 -1.36
CA THR A 177 11.13 5.15 -0.54
C THR A 177 9.82 5.95 -0.54
N GLU A 178 9.03 5.92 -1.62
CA GLU A 178 7.68 6.48 -1.63
C GLU A 178 6.76 5.78 -0.64
N VAL A 179 6.74 4.43 -0.63
CA VAL A 179 5.95 3.66 0.35
C VAL A 179 6.35 4.00 1.78
N LEU A 180 7.65 4.03 2.08
CA LEU A 180 8.15 4.38 3.41
C LEU A 180 7.74 5.80 3.83
N THR A 181 7.86 6.78 2.92
CA THR A 181 7.44 8.16 3.17
C THR A 181 5.94 8.23 3.48
N LEU A 182 5.10 7.50 2.75
CA LEU A 182 3.66 7.51 2.96
C LEU A 182 3.27 6.86 4.29
N ILE A 183 3.98 5.81 4.73
CA ILE A 183 3.76 5.18 6.05
C ILE A 183 4.22 6.14 7.16
N GLN A 184 5.43 6.68 7.05
CA GLN A 184 6.03 7.60 8.01
C GLN A 184 5.16 8.85 8.26
N THR A 185 4.49 9.33 7.21
CA THR A 185 3.64 10.54 7.26
C THR A 185 2.16 10.25 7.53
N GLY A 186 1.79 8.97 7.75
CA GLY A 186 0.41 8.55 7.99
C GLY A 186 -0.53 8.76 6.79
N LYS A 187 0.02 8.89 5.58
CA LYS A 187 -0.75 9.04 4.34
C LYS A 187 -1.23 7.70 3.78
N THR A 188 -0.62 6.61 4.23
CA THR A 188 -1.16 5.26 4.06
C THR A 188 -1.20 4.56 5.41
N ARG A 189 -2.02 3.52 5.51
CA ARG A 189 -2.09 2.63 6.68
C ARG A 189 -0.77 1.86 6.82
N PRO A 190 -0.43 1.36 8.02
CA PRO A 190 0.67 0.42 8.18
C PRO A 190 0.51 -0.79 7.26
N ILE A 191 1.57 -1.15 6.55
CA ILE A 191 1.71 -2.38 5.76
C ILE A 191 3.14 -2.92 5.96
N PRO A 192 3.38 -4.22 5.86
CA PRO A 192 4.72 -4.77 5.91
C PRO A 192 5.49 -4.41 4.61
N VAL A 193 6.73 -3.95 4.80
CA VAL A 193 7.67 -3.69 3.72
C VAL A 193 8.88 -4.60 3.90
N VAL A 194 9.13 -5.48 2.94
CA VAL A 194 10.25 -6.42 2.98
C VAL A 194 11.26 -6.07 1.91
N MET A 195 12.51 -5.93 2.29
CA MET A 195 13.68 -5.82 1.43
C MET A 195 14.31 -7.20 1.36
N LEU A 196 13.94 -7.99 0.35
CA LEU A 196 14.36 -9.37 0.17
C LEU A 196 15.59 -9.41 -0.73
N ASP A 197 16.72 -9.80 -0.16
CA ASP A 197 17.99 -9.97 -0.87
C ASP A 197 18.14 -11.42 -1.37
N GLN A 198 19.07 -11.62 -2.31
CA GLN A 198 19.51 -12.98 -2.63
C GLN A 198 20.22 -13.62 -1.42
N PRO A 199 20.23 -14.96 -1.29
CA PRO A 199 20.87 -15.64 -0.16
C PRO A 199 22.35 -15.26 -0.06
N GLY A 200 22.76 -14.75 1.10
CA GLY A 200 24.12 -14.25 1.33
C GLY A 200 24.47 -12.95 0.61
N GLY A 201 23.50 -12.27 0.00
CA GLY A 201 23.64 -10.95 -0.61
C GLY A 201 23.83 -9.84 0.40
N ASP A 202 24.35 -8.71 -0.07
CA ASP A 202 24.63 -7.51 0.74
C ASP A 202 23.99 -6.24 0.16
N TYR A 203 23.14 -6.34 -0.87
CA TYR A 203 22.52 -5.20 -1.53
C TYR A 203 21.66 -4.41 -0.54
N TRP A 204 20.69 -5.07 0.12
CA TRP A 204 19.78 -4.39 1.02
C TRP A 204 20.42 -4.03 2.36
N ARG A 205 21.38 -4.84 2.82
CA ARG A 205 22.21 -4.50 3.99
C ARG A 205 23.00 -3.21 3.75
N SER A 206 23.61 -3.07 2.57
CA SER A 206 24.33 -1.85 2.20
C SER A 206 23.42 -0.63 2.13
N VAL A 207 22.19 -0.80 1.63
CA VAL A 207 21.17 0.26 1.63
C VAL A 207 20.74 0.61 3.04
N GLU A 208 20.46 -0.36 3.90
CA GLU A 208 20.09 -0.16 5.30
C GLU A 208 21.19 0.59 6.08
N GLU A 209 22.46 0.21 5.90
CA GLU A 209 23.60 0.91 6.48
C GLU A 209 23.72 2.35 5.99
N PHE A 210 23.41 2.60 4.70
CA PHE A 210 23.33 3.96 4.16
C PHE A 210 22.20 4.75 4.81
N LEU A 211 20.99 4.19 4.90
CA LEU A 211 19.83 4.85 5.52
C LEU A 211 20.11 5.17 7.00
N GLY A 212 20.72 4.23 7.73
CA GLY A 212 21.15 4.43 9.12
C GLY A 212 22.12 5.61 9.25
N ARG A 213 23.22 5.61 8.48
CA ARG A 213 24.26 6.65 8.59
C ARG A 213 23.84 8.00 8.02
N ALA A 214 23.13 8.00 6.90
CA ALA A 214 22.81 9.22 6.16
C ALA A 214 21.52 9.87 6.65
N LEU A 215 20.54 9.11 7.13
CA LEU A 215 19.25 9.62 7.57
C LEU A 215 19.13 9.60 9.09
N ARG A 216 19.17 8.42 9.72
CA ARG A 216 18.91 8.26 11.16
C ARG A 216 19.96 8.96 12.02
N ASP A 217 21.24 8.65 11.82
CA ASP A 217 22.34 9.17 12.66
C ASP A 217 22.50 10.70 12.52
N ARG A 218 21.93 11.28 11.45
CA ARG A 218 21.87 12.72 11.21
C ARG A 218 20.55 13.36 11.65
N GLY A 219 19.63 12.60 12.23
CA GLY A 219 18.33 13.08 12.70
C GLY A 219 17.37 13.52 11.58
N LEU A 220 17.53 13.01 10.36
CA LEU A 220 16.61 13.30 9.24
C LEU A 220 15.36 12.42 9.25
N VAL A 221 15.40 11.31 9.99
CA VAL A 221 14.29 10.42 10.31
C VAL A 221 14.38 10.01 11.78
N SER A 222 13.29 9.54 12.36
CA SER A 222 13.30 9.04 13.73
C SER A 222 13.98 7.66 13.76
N PRO A 223 14.69 7.29 14.85
CA PRO A 223 15.27 5.95 14.99
C PRO A 223 14.29 4.81 14.70
N GLU A 224 13.04 5.02 15.08
CA GLU A 224 11.97 4.04 14.97
C GLU A 224 11.45 3.88 13.55
N ASP A 225 11.74 4.82 12.65
CA ASP A 225 11.38 4.70 11.23
C ASP A 225 12.17 3.57 10.54
N MET A 226 13.28 3.13 11.14
CA MET A 226 14.03 1.96 10.68
C MET A 226 13.25 0.64 10.90
N HIS A 227 12.20 0.63 11.72
CA HIS A 227 11.32 -0.52 11.87
C HIS A 227 10.21 -0.60 10.82
N LEU A 228 10.09 0.40 9.92
CA LEU A 228 9.09 0.41 8.86
C LEU A 228 9.34 -0.66 7.78
N PHE A 229 10.54 -1.22 7.72
CA PHE A 229 10.89 -2.28 6.80
C PHE A 229 11.70 -3.39 7.49
N LYS A 230 11.72 -4.56 6.86
CA LYS A 230 12.54 -5.70 7.25
C LYS A 230 13.50 -6.05 6.13
N VAL A 231 14.78 -6.20 6.45
CA VAL A 231 15.79 -6.76 5.54
C VAL A 231 15.94 -8.26 5.85
N THR A 232 15.88 -9.10 4.83
CA THR A 232 16.12 -10.54 4.94
C THR A 232 16.62 -11.09 3.60
N ASP A 233 17.29 -12.23 3.60
CA ASP A 233 17.65 -12.99 2.41
C ASP A 233 16.89 -14.33 2.30
N SER A 234 15.89 -14.53 3.16
CA SER A 234 15.07 -15.73 3.25
C SER A 234 13.65 -15.48 2.75
N VAL A 235 13.21 -16.30 1.78
CA VAL A 235 11.82 -16.28 1.29
C VAL A 235 10.85 -16.68 2.42
N ASP A 236 11.25 -17.60 3.30
CA ASP A 236 10.43 -18.01 4.45
C ASP A 236 10.16 -16.84 5.39
N GLU A 237 11.19 -16.07 5.73
CA GLU A 237 11.04 -14.90 6.58
C GLU A 237 10.25 -13.78 5.91
N ALA A 238 10.40 -13.60 4.60
CA ALA A 238 9.64 -12.63 3.84
C ALA A 238 8.14 -12.98 3.79
N VAL A 239 7.80 -14.26 3.57
CA VAL A 239 6.42 -14.74 3.59
C VAL A 239 5.82 -14.63 4.99
N GLU A 240 6.56 -15.03 6.04
CA GLU A 240 6.09 -14.90 7.42
C GLU A 240 5.89 -13.44 7.82
N GLU A 241 6.78 -12.52 7.40
CA GLU A 241 6.60 -11.09 7.66
C GLU A 241 5.28 -10.57 7.04
N VAL A 242 4.99 -10.96 5.79
CA VAL A 242 3.78 -10.49 5.10
C VAL A 242 2.50 -11.12 5.65
N LEU A 243 2.49 -12.43 5.87
CA LEU A 243 1.31 -13.15 6.36
C LEU A 243 1.09 -12.93 7.86
N GLY A 244 2.16 -12.97 8.64
CA GLY A 244 2.15 -12.76 10.09
C GLY A 244 1.70 -11.35 10.48
N PHE A 245 1.96 -10.33 9.64
CA PHE A 245 1.46 -8.97 9.85
C PHE A 245 -0.08 -8.90 9.91
N TYR A 246 -0.78 -9.84 9.29
CA TYR A 246 -2.25 -9.90 9.27
C TYR A 246 -2.81 -11.05 10.11
N ARG A 247 -2.00 -11.65 11.00
CA ARG A 247 -2.44 -12.78 11.85
C ARG A 247 -3.52 -12.35 12.84
N ASN A 248 -3.33 -11.20 13.49
CA ASN A 248 -4.30 -10.61 14.40
C ASN A 248 -4.74 -9.22 13.96
N TYR A 249 -3.82 -8.37 13.49
CA TYR A 249 -4.13 -7.07 12.92
C TYR A 249 -4.91 -7.22 11.61
N HIS A 250 -6.01 -6.47 11.46
CA HIS A 250 -6.81 -6.46 10.24
C HIS A 250 -6.72 -5.13 9.50
N SER A 251 -7.02 -4.01 10.17
CA SER A 251 -6.93 -2.69 9.58
C SER A 251 -6.89 -1.60 10.64
N SER A 252 -6.52 -0.38 10.25
CA SER A 252 -6.54 0.76 11.15
C SER A 252 -6.90 2.05 10.45
N ARG A 253 -7.45 3.01 11.20
CA ARG A 253 -7.71 4.37 10.73
C ARG A 253 -7.88 5.35 11.88
N HIS A 254 -7.81 6.65 11.57
CA HIS A 254 -8.28 7.67 12.49
C HIS A 254 -9.81 7.69 12.58
N VAL A 255 -10.31 7.85 13.80
CA VAL A 255 -11.74 8.01 14.12
C VAL A 255 -11.88 9.16 15.13
N GLY A 256 -12.18 10.36 14.62
CA GLY A 256 -12.19 11.56 15.44
C GLY A 256 -10.79 11.91 15.94
N ALA A 257 -10.63 12.00 17.27
CA ALA A 257 -9.34 12.26 17.92
C ALA A 257 -8.50 10.98 18.07
N ASP A 258 -9.14 9.81 18.05
CA ASP A 258 -8.48 8.54 18.32
C ASP A 258 -7.97 7.85 17.05
N PHE A 259 -7.09 6.89 17.28
CA PHE A 259 -6.67 5.90 16.31
C PHE A 259 -7.31 4.56 16.66
N LEU A 260 -7.89 3.93 15.65
CA LEU A 260 -8.59 2.66 15.74
C LEU A 260 -7.76 1.59 15.06
N VAL A 261 -7.45 0.52 15.79
CA VAL A 261 -6.95 -0.74 15.23
C VAL A 261 -8.04 -1.79 15.34
N ARG A 262 -8.35 -2.47 14.24
CA ARG A 262 -9.26 -3.62 14.19
C ARG A 262 -8.44 -4.90 14.22
N MET A 263 -8.88 -5.86 15.04
CA MET A 263 -8.12 -7.08 15.32
C MET A 263 -9.04 -8.29 15.55
N SER A 264 -8.52 -9.48 15.27
CA SER A 264 -9.25 -10.76 15.35
C SER A 264 -9.41 -11.27 16.78
N ARG A 265 -8.40 -11.07 17.63
CA ARG A 265 -8.31 -11.48 19.03
C ARG A 265 -8.01 -10.24 19.90
N PRO A 266 -8.71 -10.05 21.03
CA PRO A 266 -8.39 -8.99 21.97
C PRO A 266 -7.16 -9.35 22.83
N PRO A 267 -6.45 -8.34 23.37
CA PRO A 267 -5.42 -8.61 24.36
C PRO A 267 -6.04 -9.10 25.66
N ASP A 268 -5.34 -9.96 26.40
CA ASP A 268 -5.61 -10.23 27.79
C ASP A 268 -5.16 -9.06 28.70
N ALA A 269 -5.34 -9.21 30.02
CA ALA A 269 -5.01 -8.15 30.97
C ALA A 269 -3.51 -7.83 31.02
N ALA A 270 -2.64 -8.82 30.86
CA ALA A 270 -1.19 -8.64 30.87
C ALA A 270 -0.70 -8.03 29.56
N GLU A 271 -1.24 -8.49 28.42
CA GLU A 271 -0.97 -7.96 27.08
C GLU A 271 -1.38 -6.47 26.98
N LEU A 272 -2.55 -6.11 27.54
CA LEU A 272 -3.04 -4.72 27.56
C LEU A 272 -2.20 -3.82 28.48
N GLU A 273 -1.76 -4.33 29.63
CA GLU A 273 -0.91 -3.55 30.54
C GLU A 273 0.50 -3.35 29.97
N ALA A 274 1.04 -4.37 29.30
CA ALA A 274 2.28 -4.25 28.55
C ALA A 274 2.15 -3.21 27.43
N LEU A 275 1.01 -3.16 26.70
CA LEU A 275 0.79 -2.10 25.72
C LEU A 275 0.81 -0.69 26.34
N ARG A 276 0.14 -0.51 27.47
CA ARG A 276 0.10 0.79 28.17
C ARG A 276 1.48 1.26 28.62
N THR A 277 2.32 0.34 29.05
CA THR A 277 3.69 0.64 29.48
C THR A 277 4.58 0.88 28.28
N ASP A 278 4.59 -0.06 27.34
CA ASP A 278 5.55 -0.09 26.24
C ASP A 278 5.28 0.99 25.20
N PHE A 279 4.04 1.45 25.04
CA PHE A 279 3.62 2.41 24.00
C PHE A 279 2.97 3.69 24.57
N ALA A 280 3.29 4.07 25.81
CA ALA A 280 2.82 5.34 26.38
C ALA A 280 3.35 6.56 25.61
N ASP A 281 4.52 6.43 24.98
CA ASP A 281 5.24 7.48 24.26
C ASP A 281 4.52 7.98 23.00
N ILE A 282 3.62 7.17 22.42
CA ILE A 282 2.89 7.51 21.19
C ILE A 282 1.49 8.12 21.44
N LEU A 283 1.11 8.27 22.72
CA LEU A 283 -0.18 8.82 23.11
C LEU A 283 -0.13 10.35 23.19
N THR A 284 -1.22 10.99 22.77
CA THR A 284 -1.39 12.44 22.92
C THR A 284 -1.48 12.79 24.41
N PRO A 285 -0.72 13.78 24.90
CA PRO A 285 -0.79 14.19 26.30
C PRO A 285 -2.21 14.55 26.75
N GLY A 286 -2.68 13.93 27.83
CA GLY A 286 -4.03 14.15 28.36
C GLY A 286 -5.16 13.48 27.56
N GLY A 287 -4.86 12.83 26.43
CA GLY A 287 -5.73 11.82 25.85
C GLY A 287 -5.71 10.57 26.74
N GLY A 288 -6.81 9.83 26.79
CA GLY A 288 -6.90 8.59 27.58
C GLY A 288 -5.86 7.52 27.21
N GLY A 289 -6.00 6.32 27.78
CA GLY A 289 -5.12 5.19 27.48
C GLY A 289 -5.61 4.33 26.32
N PHE A 290 -5.07 3.11 26.26
CA PHE A 290 -5.58 2.05 25.39
C PHE A 290 -6.90 1.49 25.92
N GLU A 291 -7.90 1.45 25.05
CA GLU A 291 -9.23 0.90 25.33
C GLU A 291 -9.58 -0.21 24.34
N VAL A 292 -10.11 -1.32 24.85
CA VAL A 292 -10.55 -2.46 24.04
C VAL A 292 -12.07 -2.48 23.98
N HIS A 293 -12.60 -2.51 22.76
CA HIS A 293 -14.03 -2.49 22.48
C HIS A 293 -14.42 -3.69 21.63
N ARG A 294 -15.66 -4.17 21.81
CA ARG A 294 -16.27 -5.20 20.95
C ARG A 294 -17.37 -4.58 20.10
N GLY A 295 -17.31 -4.79 18.79
CA GLY A 295 -18.21 -4.20 17.82
C GLY A 295 -17.78 -2.80 17.39
N ARG A 296 -18.63 -2.14 16.60
CA ARG A 296 -18.34 -0.80 16.08
C ARG A 296 -18.28 0.24 17.19
N VAL A 297 -17.33 1.16 17.07
CA VAL A 297 -17.17 2.30 17.99
C VAL A 297 -17.73 3.60 17.40
N ARG A 298 -17.85 4.64 18.23
CA ARG A 298 -18.29 5.96 17.79
C ARG A 298 -17.37 6.48 16.68
N GLY A 299 -17.96 6.83 15.54
CA GLY A 299 -17.25 7.32 14.35
C GLY A 299 -16.99 6.25 13.28
N GLU A 300 -17.33 4.99 13.56
CA GLU A 300 -17.56 3.98 12.52
C GLU A 300 -18.98 4.07 11.97
N GLY A 301 -19.12 4.01 10.64
CA GLY A 301 -20.40 4.10 9.93
C GLY A 301 -20.85 2.78 9.31
N PRO A 302 -21.99 2.76 8.59
CA PRO A 302 -22.51 1.56 7.93
C PRO A 302 -21.54 0.89 6.95
N GLY A 303 -20.65 1.68 6.31
CA GLY A 303 -19.64 1.19 5.38
C GLY A 303 -18.35 0.66 6.03
N ASP A 304 -18.18 0.80 7.35
CA ASP A 304 -17.03 0.22 8.04
C ASP A 304 -17.22 -1.29 8.29
N PRO A 305 -16.15 -2.10 8.27
CA PRO A 305 -16.24 -3.53 8.54
C PRO A 305 -16.89 -3.81 9.90
N VAL A 306 -17.75 -4.84 9.96
CA VAL A 306 -18.28 -5.36 11.23
C VAL A 306 -17.26 -6.30 11.85
N GLU A 307 -16.75 -7.23 11.06
CA GLU A 307 -15.68 -8.14 11.43
C GLU A 307 -14.30 -7.61 10.96
N PRO A 308 -13.22 -7.93 11.69
CA PRO A 308 -13.23 -8.65 12.97
C PRO A 308 -13.82 -7.81 14.11
N ALA A 309 -14.42 -8.47 15.10
CA ALA A 309 -15.22 -7.82 16.15
C ALA A 309 -14.43 -6.90 17.10
N TRP A 310 -13.12 -7.06 17.26
CA TRP A 310 -12.37 -6.34 18.31
C TRP A 310 -11.68 -5.08 17.80
N ARG A 311 -11.76 -4.03 18.62
CA ARG A 311 -11.21 -2.70 18.35
C ARG A 311 -10.30 -2.30 19.51
N LEU A 312 -9.09 -1.83 19.19
CA LEU A 312 -8.20 -1.14 20.12
C LEU A 312 -8.22 0.35 19.75
N LEU A 313 -8.69 1.19 20.67
CA LEU A 313 -8.74 2.64 20.54
C LEU A 313 -7.69 3.28 21.43
N PHE A 314 -7.03 4.31 20.91
CA PHE A 314 -6.09 5.12 21.68
C PHE A 314 -5.83 6.47 20.98
N PRO A 315 -5.50 7.53 21.73
CA PRO A 315 -5.26 8.86 21.18
C PRO A 315 -3.85 8.99 20.58
N PHE A 316 -3.61 8.43 19.41
CA PHE A 316 -2.30 8.48 18.73
C PHE A 316 -1.85 9.91 18.37
N ASP A 317 -0.56 10.21 18.59
CA ASP A 317 0.08 11.51 18.36
C ASP A 317 0.18 11.95 16.88
N LYS A 318 -0.17 11.06 15.94
CA LYS A 318 -0.11 11.27 14.48
C LYS A 318 1.29 11.49 13.92
N ARG A 319 2.32 11.14 14.67
CA ARG A 319 3.73 11.38 14.32
C ARG A 319 4.56 10.11 14.43
N SER A 320 4.38 9.34 15.49
CA SER A 320 5.23 8.20 15.85
C SER A 320 4.88 6.93 15.05
N HIS A 321 4.90 7.02 13.72
CA HIS A 321 4.47 5.92 12.85
C HIS A 321 5.43 4.72 12.87
N GLY A 322 6.74 4.93 13.07
CA GLY A 322 7.69 3.84 13.33
C GLY A 322 7.35 3.05 14.59
N ARG A 323 6.95 3.73 15.67
CA ARG A 323 6.44 3.09 16.89
C ARG A 323 5.09 2.44 16.70
N LEU A 324 4.19 3.03 15.91
CA LEU A 324 2.92 2.42 15.54
C LEU A 324 3.12 1.09 14.80
N ARG A 325 4.14 0.99 13.92
CA ARG A 325 4.51 -0.27 13.27
C ARG A 325 4.90 -1.34 14.30
N LEU A 326 5.67 -0.99 15.33
CA LEU A 326 6.01 -1.91 16.42
C LEU A 326 4.80 -2.30 17.28
N LEU A 327 3.84 -1.39 17.46
CA LEU A 327 2.56 -1.71 18.12
C LEU A 327 1.80 -2.76 17.32
N VAL A 328 1.77 -2.65 15.99
CA VAL A 328 1.15 -3.65 15.12
C VAL A 328 1.86 -5.01 15.24
N ASP A 329 3.19 -5.05 15.35
CA ASP A 329 3.90 -6.30 15.65
C ASP A 329 3.44 -6.91 16.97
N ARG A 330 3.34 -6.10 18.02
CA ARG A 330 2.86 -6.55 19.32
C ARG A 330 1.45 -7.13 19.25
N VAL A 331 0.52 -6.44 18.56
CA VAL A 331 -0.86 -6.93 18.34
C VAL A 331 -0.85 -8.31 17.70
N ASN A 332 0.05 -8.56 16.75
CA ASN A 332 0.15 -9.85 16.07
C ASN A 332 0.76 -10.96 16.93
N THR A 333 1.36 -10.67 18.09
CA THR A 333 1.88 -11.71 19.00
C THR A 333 0.83 -12.40 19.87
N TRP A 334 -0.38 -11.83 19.93
CA TRP A 334 -1.52 -12.44 20.62
C TRP A 334 -2.16 -13.51 19.73
#